data_AF-A0AA46P2S3-F1
#
_entry.id   AF-A0AA46P2S3-F1
#
_cell.length_a   1.000
_cell.length_b   1.000
_cell.length_c   1.000
_cell.angle_alpha   90.00
_cell.angle_beta   90.00
_cell.angle_gamma   90.00
#
_symmetry.space_group_name_H-M   'P 1'
#
loop_
_entity.id
_entity.type
_entity.pdbx_description
1 polymer ?
#
loop_
_entity_poly.entity_id
_entity_poly.type
_entity_poly.pdbx_seq_one_letter_code
_entity_poly.pdbx_strand_id
1 'polypeptide(L)'
;MDAKNIKKAVQYRKLIDVLLDSSQYADVVLKGGYFINVITREIYEADVAMKGEYILMAGDAKDLIGPKTIVENIQGKFVCPGFIDSHMHFESAMLTCTEFSKLSIPTGTTTLIGDPHEIGNVLGVHGMQAMIEEAKTLPNRVLFTVPCAVPDAPGLETSGFDVTSKDMKELLADPYVQGIGEIQSFSNIGPVYEHAPELIDDLVAAVSYANSIGKTVEGNAPGLFGKELAAHIISGGNHVSCHETTTKEETVEKLRNGVSVFMREGSSQRNMADCIRAITEDGLDSRRAILVSDDMVPADLLNYGHMNDIVRRTIAVGIDPVEAIQMATINPATHFGFKDVGVIAPGKRADVVVISDLNNMTIDQVYLAGKKAAEKGELTIDIAPYIYPESVKKSVKRKPVTVKEIAIEAPGSRAKVRAIEAIPFQNLTGGSEYTLNVKEGIVQPCLKQDVLPLLVVERHGRTGKIGKTFLHGFDLKSGAIAESVAHDTHNIIVTGTNYVDMAMAVNRVIAMDGGIAMIKDSKVVGDLPLRIGGLMTDELTGKEMSEKVDELSQLAKEVLGCGMEVPFMHLSFWSLVTSPKWKITDMGLIDVDKFEVIPTIIN
;
A
#
# COMPACT_ATOMS: atom_id res chain seq x y z
N MET A 1 -31.14 -22.38 -11.57
CA MET A 1 -30.03 -22.02 -10.65
C MET A 1 -28.75 -22.07 -11.44
N ASP A 2 -27.91 -21.04 -11.36
CA ASP A 2 -26.56 -21.06 -11.96
C ASP A 2 -25.69 -22.17 -11.32
N ALA A 3 -24.74 -22.72 -12.09
CA ALA A 3 -23.90 -23.86 -11.73
C ALA A 3 -23.11 -23.63 -10.43
N LYS A 4 -22.68 -22.39 -10.16
CA LYS A 4 -22.00 -22.00 -8.91
C LYS A 4 -22.89 -22.23 -7.69
N ASN A 5 -24.17 -21.87 -7.78
CA ASN A 5 -25.13 -22.05 -6.69
C ASN A 5 -25.45 -23.53 -6.45
N ILE A 6 -25.51 -24.34 -7.50
CA ILE A 6 -25.69 -25.80 -7.38
C ILE A 6 -24.48 -26.43 -6.69
N LYS A 7 -23.25 -26.06 -7.09
CA LYS A 7 -22.02 -26.54 -6.45
C LYS A 7 -22.00 -26.21 -4.96
N LYS A 8 -22.36 -24.98 -4.59
CA LYS A 8 -22.44 -24.55 -3.19
C LYS A 8 -23.48 -25.34 -2.40
N ALA A 9 -24.67 -25.57 -2.97
CA ALA A 9 -25.71 -26.38 -2.32
C ALA A 9 -25.25 -27.82 -2.06
N VAL A 10 -24.56 -28.44 -3.03
CA VAL A 10 -23.98 -29.79 -2.87
C VAL A 10 -22.89 -29.80 -1.79
N GLN A 11 -22.01 -28.80 -1.76
CA GLN A 11 -21.00 -28.68 -0.70
C GLN A 11 -21.67 -28.56 0.67
N TYR A 12 -22.68 -27.71 0.82
CA TYR A 12 -23.37 -27.51 2.09
C TYR A 12 -24.11 -28.77 2.54
N ARG A 13 -24.70 -29.52 1.62
CA ARG A 13 -25.28 -30.83 1.96
C ARG A 13 -24.23 -31.77 2.56
N LYS A 14 -23.03 -31.84 1.98
CA LYS A 14 -21.93 -32.64 2.52
C LYS A 14 -21.49 -32.19 3.91
N LEU A 15 -21.44 -30.88 4.18
CA LEU A 15 -21.12 -30.37 5.52
C LEU A 15 -22.17 -30.81 6.55
N ILE A 16 -23.46 -30.73 6.18
CA ILE A 16 -24.57 -31.20 7.02
C ILE A 16 -24.47 -32.71 7.26
N ASP A 17 -24.15 -33.49 6.22
CA ASP A 17 -23.95 -34.94 6.35
C ASP A 17 -22.83 -35.26 7.35
N VAL A 18 -21.70 -34.54 7.29
CA VAL A 18 -20.59 -34.71 8.24
C VAL A 18 -20.99 -34.43 9.68
N LEU A 19 -21.90 -33.47 9.91
CA LEU A 19 -22.36 -33.11 11.25
C LEU A 19 -23.42 -34.06 11.81
N LEU A 20 -24.18 -34.77 10.96
CA LEU A 20 -25.36 -35.54 11.39
C LEU A 20 -25.22 -37.06 11.19
N ASP A 21 -24.32 -37.53 10.34
CA ASP A 21 -24.04 -38.95 10.11
C ASP A 21 -22.78 -39.36 10.90
N SER A 22 -22.95 -40.26 11.88
CA SER A 22 -21.88 -40.77 12.74
C SER A 22 -20.76 -41.54 12.00
N SER A 23 -20.94 -41.84 10.71
CA SER A 23 -19.93 -42.47 9.87
C SER A 23 -19.06 -41.47 9.08
N GLN A 24 -19.36 -40.18 9.18
CA GLN A 24 -18.65 -39.09 8.51
C GLN A 24 -17.87 -38.27 9.53
N TYR A 25 -16.73 -37.70 9.09
CA TYR A 25 -15.78 -37.05 9.99
C TYR A 25 -15.20 -35.77 9.37
N ALA A 26 -14.71 -34.88 10.24
CA ALA A 26 -13.96 -33.69 9.87
C ALA A 26 -12.63 -34.06 9.19
N ASP A 27 -12.10 -33.17 8.36
CA ASP A 27 -10.77 -33.35 7.77
C ASP A 27 -9.67 -32.91 8.77
N VAL A 28 -9.91 -31.81 9.48
CA VAL A 28 -9.01 -31.27 10.51
C VAL A 28 -9.81 -30.90 11.76
N VAL A 29 -9.27 -31.21 12.93
CA VAL A 29 -9.77 -30.74 14.24
C VAL A 29 -8.63 -30.12 15.03
N LEU A 30 -8.75 -28.84 15.35
CA LEU A 30 -7.89 -28.15 16.30
C LEU A 30 -8.46 -28.38 17.70
N LYS A 31 -7.75 -29.12 18.54
CA LYS A 31 -8.27 -29.66 19.80
C LYS A 31 -7.75 -28.91 21.04
N GLY A 32 -8.67 -28.51 21.93
CA GLY A 32 -8.38 -28.00 23.27
C GLY A 32 -7.88 -26.55 23.35
N GLY A 33 -8.19 -25.72 22.35
CA GLY A 33 -7.75 -24.32 22.31
C GLY A 33 -8.70 -23.35 23.02
N TYR A 34 -8.22 -22.14 23.26
CA TYR A 34 -9.04 -21.00 23.66
C TYR A 34 -9.58 -20.28 22.41
N PHE A 35 -10.84 -20.51 22.09
CA PHE A 35 -11.50 -19.88 20.96
C PHE A 35 -11.83 -18.41 21.27
N ILE A 36 -11.33 -17.51 20.43
CA ILE A 36 -11.61 -16.08 20.45
C ILE A 36 -12.85 -15.82 19.59
N ASN A 37 -14.00 -15.70 20.24
CA ASN A 37 -15.25 -15.40 19.57
C ASN A 37 -15.40 -13.89 19.35
N VAL A 38 -14.96 -13.43 18.19
CA VAL A 38 -15.06 -12.03 17.74
C VAL A 38 -16.49 -11.53 17.53
N ILE A 39 -17.52 -12.39 17.62
CA ILE A 39 -18.93 -11.97 17.54
C ILE A 39 -19.43 -11.58 18.92
N THR A 40 -19.16 -12.40 19.93
CA THR A 40 -19.65 -12.19 21.31
C THR A 40 -18.65 -11.48 22.22
N ARG A 41 -17.41 -11.27 21.75
CA ARG A 41 -16.29 -10.71 22.52
C ARG A 41 -15.89 -11.58 23.72
N GLU A 42 -15.87 -12.89 23.52
CA GLU A 42 -15.55 -13.87 24.56
C GLU A 42 -14.36 -14.74 24.17
N ILE A 43 -13.62 -15.22 25.19
CA ILE A 43 -12.60 -16.26 25.05
C ILE A 43 -13.03 -17.46 25.89
N TYR A 44 -13.16 -18.64 25.28
CA TYR A 44 -13.56 -19.86 25.98
C TYR A 44 -12.93 -21.11 25.34
N GLU A 45 -12.84 -22.21 26.11
CA GLU A 45 -12.29 -23.47 25.60
C GLU A 45 -13.24 -24.12 24.58
N ALA A 46 -12.70 -24.47 23.41
CA ALA A 46 -13.44 -25.16 22.36
C ALA A 46 -12.48 -25.84 21.36
N ASP A 47 -12.96 -26.89 20.70
CA ASP A 47 -12.31 -27.40 19.49
C ASP A 47 -12.83 -26.65 18.26
N VAL A 48 -12.03 -26.58 17.20
CA VAL A 48 -12.45 -26.07 15.89
C VAL A 48 -12.35 -27.19 14.86
N ALA A 49 -13.50 -27.60 14.31
CA ALA A 49 -13.58 -28.65 13.31
C ALA A 49 -13.78 -28.08 11.90
N MET A 50 -13.05 -28.62 10.92
CA MET A 50 -13.04 -28.14 9.54
C MET A 50 -13.23 -29.29 8.54
N LYS A 51 -13.94 -29.01 7.44
CA LYS A 51 -14.17 -29.94 6.32
C LYS A 51 -13.98 -29.23 4.99
N GLY A 52 -13.02 -29.70 4.20
CA GLY A 52 -12.58 -28.99 3.00
C GLY A 52 -12.24 -27.54 3.31
N GLU A 53 -12.88 -26.61 2.60
CA GLU A 53 -12.67 -25.17 2.75
C GLU A 53 -13.52 -24.52 3.85
N TYR A 54 -14.31 -25.29 4.60
CA TYR A 54 -15.32 -24.76 5.52
C TYR A 54 -15.10 -25.15 6.97
N ILE A 55 -15.47 -24.23 7.87
CA ILE A 55 -15.63 -24.49 9.30
C ILE A 55 -16.95 -25.24 9.51
N LEU A 56 -16.89 -26.34 10.26
CA LEU A 56 -18.06 -27.09 10.68
C LEU A 56 -18.67 -26.47 11.94
N MET A 57 -17.86 -26.31 12.97
CA MET A 57 -18.26 -25.75 14.27
C MET A 57 -17.05 -25.38 15.12
N ALA A 58 -17.29 -24.52 16.12
CA ALA A 58 -16.44 -24.35 17.30
C ALA A 58 -17.20 -24.88 18.52
N GLY A 59 -16.65 -25.88 19.22
CA GLY A 59 -17.32 -26.56 20.34
C GLY A 59 -16.69 -27.93 20.63
N ASP A 60 -17.45 -28.86 21.22
CA ASP A 60 -16.99 -30.26 21.37
C ASP A 60 -17.02 -30.96 20.01
N ALA A 61 -15.83 -31.31 19.49
CA ALA A 61 -15.68 -31.96 18.19
C ALA A 61 -15.34 -33.45 18.30
N LYS A 62 -15.48 -34.07 19.49
CA LYS A 62 -15.07 -35.47 19.74
C LYS A 62 -15.67 -36.45 18.73
N ASP A 63 -16.96 -36.31 18.42
CA ASP A 63 -17.68 -37.21 17.51
C ASP A 63 -17.36 -36.96 16.03
N LEU A 64 -16.66 -35.86 15.72
CA LEU A 64 -16.20 -35.52 14.37
C LEU A 64 -14.78 -36.05 14.08
N ILE A 65 -14.13 -36.71 15.05
CA ILE A 65 -12.79 -37.27 14.90
C ILE A 65 -12.91 -38.73 14.42
N GLY A 66 -12.47 -38.97 13.18
CA GLY A 66 -12.41 -40.30 12.59
C GLY A 66 -11.00 -40.78 12.27
N PRO A 67 -10.86 -41.98 11.67
CA PRO A 67 -9.56 -42.60 11.39
C PRO A 67 -8.63 -41.80 10.46
N LYS A 68 -9.18 -40.87 9.67
CA LYS A 68 -8.45 -40.04 8.71
C LYS A 68 -8.40 -38.55 9.09
N THR A 69 -9.02 -38.18 10.21
CA THR A 69 -9.04 -36.80 10.67
C THR A 69 -7.67 -36.42 11.20
N ILE A 70 -7.14 -35.29 10.74
CA ILE A 70 -5.92 -34.70 11.30
C ILE A 70 -6.31 -33.99 12.60
N VAL A 71 -5.76 -34.43 13.72
CA VAL A 71 -6.03 -33.84 15.04
C VAL A 71 -4.79 -33.09 15.51
N GLU A 72 -4.92 -31.78 15.66
CA GLU A 72 -3.85 -30.89 16.09
C GLU A 72 -4.12 -30.45 17.52
N ASN A 73 -3.24 -30.81 18.46
CA ASN A 73 -3.39 -30.39 19.85
C ASN A 73 -2.90 -28.95 20.01
N ILE A 74 -3.82 -28.06 20.36
CA ILE A 74 -3.55 -26.63 20.56
C ILE A 74 -3.83 -26.20 22.00
N GLN A 75 -3.74 -27.13 22.96
CA GLN A 75 -3.92 -26.84 24.37
C GLN A 75 -3.03 -25.69 24.84
N GLY A 76 -3.65 -24.73 25.53
CA GLY A 76 -2.96 -23.52 26.02
C GLY A 76 -2.77 -22.41 24.97
N LYS A 77 -3.15 -22.65 23.71
CA LYS A 77 -3.09 -21.67 22.62
C LYS A 77 -4.47 -21.07 22.35
N PHE A 78 -4.49 -19.97 21.62
CA PHE A 78 -5.72 -19.29 21.20
C PHE A 78 -6.02 -19.55 19.73
N VAL A 79 -7.29 -19.46 19.35
CA VAL A 79 -7.74 -19.61 17.95
C VAL A 79 -8.63 -18.44 17.57
N CYS A 80 -8.32 -17.77 16.46
CA CYS A 80 -9.10 -16.67 15.93
C CYS A 80 -9.23 -16.78 14.39
N PRO A 81 -10.14 -15.99 13.77
CA PRO A 81 -10.20 -15.87 12.32
C PRO A 81 -8.89 -15.32 11.76
N GLY A 82 -8.55 -15.69 10.53
CA GLY A 82 -7.41 -15.10 9.82
C GLY A 82 -7.53 -13.59 9.65
N PHE A 83 -6.40 -12.89 9.74
CA PHE A 83 -6.37 -11.43 9.64
C PHE A 83 -6.64 -10.97 8.20
N ILE A 84 -7.24 -9.79 8.10
CA ILE A 84 -7.56 -9.08 6.88
C ILE A 84 -6.84 -7.74 6.92
N ASP A 85 -5.89 -7.55 6.01
CA ASP A 85 -5.37 -6.22 5.73
C ASP A 85 -6.23 -5.57 4.65
N SER A 86 -6.77 -4.40 4.96
CA SER A 86 -7.86 -3.77 4.20
C SER A 86 -7.43 -2.66 3.27
N HIS A 87 -6.17 -2.24 3.35
CA HIS A 87 -5.61 -1.21 2.49
C HIS A 87 -4.08 -1.30 2.56
N MET A 88 -3.46 -1.54 1.41
CA MET A 88 -2.00 -1.66 1.26
C MET A 88 -1.57 -1.54 -0.20
N HIS A 89 -0.27 -1.39 -0.43
CA HIS A 89 0.32 -1.31 -1.76
C HIS A 89 1.46 -2.32 -1.89
N PHE A 90 1.37 -3.26 -2.84
CA PHE A 90 2.44 -4.24 -3.08
C PHE A 90 3.69 -3.57 -3.66
N GLU A 91 3.45 -2.57 -4.48
CA GLU A 91 4.43 -1.76 -5.17
C GLU A 91 5.37 -1.02 -4.21
N SER A 92 4.85 -0.52 -3.09
CA SER A 92 5.64 0.13 -2.03
C SER A 92 6.64 -0.82 -1.37
N ALA A 93 6.33 -2.12 -1.32
CA ALA A 93 7.26 -3.15 -0.89
C ALA A 93 8.27 -3.54 -1.98
N MET A 94 8.08 -3.08 -3.23
CA MET A 94 8.80 -3.52 -4.43
C MET A 94 8.64 -5.04 -4.71
N LEU A 95 7.64 -5.67 -4.10
CA LEU A 95 7.40 -7.12 -4.16
C LEU A 95 6.18 -7.44 -5.00
N THR A 96 6.22 -8.58 -5.69
CA THR A 96 5.01 -9.15 -6.30
C THR A 96 4.00 -9.60 -5.23
N CYS A 97 2.74 -9.82 -5.62
CA CYS A 97 1.73 -10.35 -4.69
C CYS A 97 2.15 -11.70 -4.10
N THR A 98 2.88 -12.51 -4.88
CA THR A 98 3.45 -13.79 -4.46
C THR A 98 4.45 -13.65 -3.33
N GLU A 99 5.46 -12.80 -3.50
CA GLU A 99 6.51 -12.63 -2.50
C GLU A 99 5.97 -11.95 -1.24
N PHE A 100 5.08 -10.98 -1.37
CA PHE A 100 4.40 -10.38 -0.23
C PHE A 100 3.55 -11.42 0.55
N SER A 101 2.84 -12.29 -0.17
CA SER A 101 2.04 -13.36 0.46
C SER A 101 2.90 -14.38 1.19
N LYS A 102 4.10 -14.69 0.68
CA LYS A 102 5.05 -15.58 1.37
C LYS A 102 5.50 -15.01 2.72
N LEU A 103 5.60 -13.69 2.84
CA LEU A 103 5.98 -13.02 4.10
C LEU A 103 4.80 -12.83 5.06
N SER A 104 3.59 -12.55 4.54
CA SER A 104 2.42 -12.22 5.35
C SER A 104 1.59 -13.43 5.81
N ILE A 105 1.60 -14.55 5.09
CA ILE A 105 0.87 -15.76 5.49
C ILE A 105 1.40 -16.33 6.81
N PRO A 106 2.72 -16.52 7.03
CA PRO A 106 3.23 -17.09 8.29
C PRO A 106 2.90 -16.26 9.52
N THR A 107 2.56 -14.99 9.31
CA THR A 107 2.20 -14.03 10.36
C THR A 107 0.68 -13.88 10.51
N GLY A 108 -0.11 -14.79 9.93
CA GLY A 108 -1.55 -14.90 10.18
C GLY A 108 -2.44 -14.05 9.27
N THR A 109 -1.86 -13.35 8.29
CA THR A 109 -2.66 -12.60 7.31
C THR A 109 -3.17 -13.54 6.23
N THR A 110 -4.48 -13.59 6.06
CA THR A 110 -5.14 -14.55 5.15
C THR A 110 -5.88 -13.86 4.01
N THR A 111 -6.18 -12.57 4.16
CA THR A 111 -6.78 -11.72 3.14
C THR A 111 -6.02 -10.40 3.05
N LEU A 112 -5.64 -10.02 1.84
CA LEU A 112 -5.01 -8.75 1.48
C LEU A 112 -5.94 -8.02 0.51
N ILE A 113 -6.17 -6.73 0.75
CA ILE A 113 -6.84 -5.82 -0.17
C ILE A 113 -5.81 -4.76 -0.55
N GLY A 114 -5.29 -4.86 -1.76
CA GLY A 114 -4.32 -3.91 -2.30
C GLY A 114 -4.96 -2.86 -3.19
N ASP A 115 -4.43 -1.63 -3.18
CA ASP A 115 -4.77 -0.61 -4.16
C ASP A 115 -3.64 -0.51 -5.21
N PRO A 116 -3.85 -1.01 -6.45
CA PRO A 116 -2.83 -1.02 -7.48
C PRO A 116 -2.73 0.33 -8.20
N HIS A 117 -2.90 1.45 -7.49
CA HIS A 117 -2.88 2.79 -8.07
C HIS A 117 -1.53 3.13 -8.69
N GLU A 118 -0.46 2.53 -8.19
CA GLU A 118 0.92 2.73 -8.62
C GLU A 118 1.12 2.14 -10.02
N ILE A 119 0.84 0.84 -10.20
CA ILE A 119 0.89 0.25 -11.55
C ILE A 119 -0.21 0.80 -12.46
N GLY A 120 -1.34 1.24 -11.89
CA GLY A 120 -2.42 1.93 -12.60
C GLY A 120 -1.94 3.23 -13.24
N ASN A 121 -1.14 4.02 -12.52
CA ASN A 121 -0.51 5.23 -13.04
C ASN A 121 0.45 4.93 -14.22
N VAL A 122 1.21 3.83 -14.15
CA VAL A 122 2.21 3.51 -15.19
C VAL A 122 1.64 2.80 -16.41
N LEU A 123 0.77 1.81 -16.18
CA LEU A 123 0.33 0.82 -17.18
C LEU A 123 -1.20 0.76 -17.34
N GLY A 124 -1.96 1.59 -16.60
CA GLY A 124 -3.40 1.65 -16.67
C GLY A 124 -4.07 0.32 -16.32
N VAL A 125 -5.22 0.09 -16.94
CA VAL A 125 -6.02 -1.16 -16.80
C VAL A 125 -5.19 -2.41 -17.05
N HIS A 126 -4.26 -2.38 -18.00
CA HIS A 126 -3.41 -3.54 -18.34
C HIS A 126 -2.47 -3.93 -17.19
N GLY A 127 -1.90 -2.94 -16.50
CA GLY A 127 -1.06 -3.19 -15.31
C GLY A 127 -1.84 -3.82 -14.17
N MET A 128 -3.00 -3.23 -13.85
CA MET A 128 -3.90 -3.73 -12.81
C MET A 128 -4.38 -5.16 -13.10
N GLN A 129 -4.75 -5.45 -14.36
CA GLN A 129 -5.13 -6.79 -14.79
C GLN A 129 -3.99 -7.80 -14.60
N ALA A 130 -2.74 -7.43 -14.85
CA ALA A 130 -1.60 -8.32 -14.64
C ALA A 130 -1.44 -8.71 -13.15
N MET A 131 -1.62 -7.76 -12.21
CA MET A 131 -1.62 -8.06 -10.77
C MET A 131 -2.80 -8.94 -10.37
N ILE A 132 -3.98 -8.71 -10.95
CA ILE A 132 -5.17 -9.55 -10.73
C ILE A 132 -4.92 -10.99 -11.21
N GLU A 133 -4.25 -11.18 -12.35
CA GLU A 133 -3.90 -12.52 -12.84
C GLU A 133 -2.87 -13.22 -11.94
N GLU A 134 -1.93 -12.50 -11.33
CA GLU A 134 -1.08 -13.05 -10.27
C GLU A 134 -1.91 -13.48 -9.06
N ALA A 135 -2.77 -12.59 -8.54
CA ALA A 135 -3.59 -12.83 -7.36
C ALA A 135 -4.48 -14.08 -7.47
N LYS A 136 -4.96 -14.39 -8.69
CA LYS A 136 -5.76 -15.61 -8.98
C LYS A 136 -5.02 -16.92 -8.71
N THR A 137 -3.68 -16.89 -8.66
CA THR A 137 -2.84 -18.09 -8.45
C THR A 137 -2.55 -18.37 -6.98
N LEU A 138 -2.82 -17.42 -6.09
CA LEU A 138 -2.38 -17.45 -4.70
C LEU A 138 -3.30 -18.29 -3.79
N PRO A 139 -2.74 -18.90 -2.73
CA PRO A 139 -3.51 -19.72 -1.79
C PRO A 139 -4.31 -18.87 -0.78
N ASN A 140 -3.81 -17.70 -0.40
CA ASN A 140 -4.51 -16.68 0.38
C ASN A 140 -5.38 -15.81 -0.54
N ARG A 141 -6.28 -15.02 0.05
CA ARG A 141 -7.12 -14.11 -0.73
C ARG A 141 -6.34 -12.82 -0.98
N VAL A 142 -5.97 -12.56 -2.22
CA VAL A 142 -5.48 -11.25 -2.64
C VAL A 142 -6.54 -10.62 -3.51
N LEU A 143 -7.06 -9.47 -3.08
CA LEU A 143 -8.14 -8.72 -3.70
C LEU A 143 -7.70 -7.28 -3.91
N PHE A 144 -8.45 -6.52 -4.69
CA PHE A 144 -8.07 -5.15 -5.03
C PHE A 144 -9.21 -4.15 -4.86
N THR A 145 -8.88 -2.92 -4.53
CA THR A 145 -9.71 -1.73 -4.76
C THR A 145 -8.97 -0.88 -5.79
N VAL A 146 -9.60 -0.51 -6.90
CA VAL A 146 -8.86 0.05 -8.06
C VAL A 146 -8.95 1.57 -8.14
N PRO A 147 -7.89 2.28 -8.55
CA PRO A 147 -7.95 3.72 -8.75
C PRO A 147 -9.01 4.09 -9.78
N CYS A 148 -9.66 5.24 -9.58
CA CYS A 148 -10.67 5.76 -10.50
C CYS A 148 -10.34 7.12 -11.10
N ALA A 149 -9.25 7.75 -10.65
CA ALA A 149 -8.76 9.03 -11.11
C ALA A 149 -7.24 8.96 -11.26
N VAL A 150 -6.78 8.84 -12.49
CA VAL A 150 -5.36 8.81 -12.83
C VAL A 150 -5.14 9.72 -14.04
N PRO A 151 -4.19 10.69 -14.00
CA PRO A 151 -3.41 11.09 -12.81
C PRO A 151 -4.29 11.79 -11.76
N ASP A 152 -3.75 11.98 -10.54
CA ASP A 152 -4.47 12.64 -9.46
C ASP A 152 -4.65 14.15 -9.66
N ALA A 153 -3.68 14.82 -10.30
CA ALA A 153 -3.78 16.23 -10.65
C ALA A 153 -3.63 16.47 -12.17
N PRO A 154 -4.67 16.16 -12.97
CA PRO A 154 -4.65 16.38 -14.41
C PRO A 154 -4.17 17.78 -14.80
N GLY A 155 -3.15 17.85 -15.66
CA GLY A 155 -2.56 19.10 -16.14
C GLY A 155 -1.37 19.62 -15.33
N LEU A 156 -1.19 19.16 -14.09
CA LEU A 156 0.01 19.45 -13.28
C LEU A 156 1.07 18.35 -13.38
N GLU A 157 0.72 17.19 -13.92
CA GLU A 157 1.59 16.03 -14.03
C GLU A 157 1.20 15.12 -15.21
N THR A 158 2.10 14.21 -15.56
CA THR A 158 1.90 13.23 -16.64
C THR A 158 2.07 11.79 -16.14
N SER A 159 0.97 11.06 -15.96
CA SER A 159 0.95 9.60 -15.75
C SER A 159 1.16 8.84 -17.07
N GLY A 160 1.43 7.54 -16.99
CA GLY A 160 1.56 6.69 -18.18
C GLY A 160 0.25 6.42 -18.89
N PHE A 161 -0.86 6.35 -18.15
CA PHE A 161 -2.21 6.18 -18.67
C PHE A 161 -3.17 7.08 -17.91
N ASP A 162 -4.30 7.37 -18.55
CA ASP A 162 -5.43 8.01 -17.87
C ASP A 162 -6.41 6.90 -17.48
N VAL A 163 -6.84 6.87 -16.21
CA VAL A 163 -7.90 5.98 -15.72
C VAL A 163 -9.02 6.87 -15.19
N THR A 164 -10.24 6.62 -15.67
CA THR A 164 -11.40 7.49 -15.42
C THR A 164 -12.63 6.65 -15.09
N SER A 165 -13.75 7.31 -14.80
CA SER A 165 -15.08 6.67 -14.67
C SER A 165 -15.44 5.70 -15.81
N LYS A 166 -14.91 5.90 -17.03
CA LYS A 166 -15.21 5.07 -18.20
C LYS A 166 -14.67 3.65 -18.08
N ASP A 167 -13.61 3.46 -17.30
CA ASP A 167 -12.91 2.19 -17.14
C ASP A 167 -13.56 1.33 -16.03
N MET A 168 -14.32 1.95 -15.12
CA MET A 168 -14.88 1.31 -13.93
C MET A 168 -15.82 0.15 -14.25
N LYS A 169 -16.54 0.21 -15.38
CA LYS A 169 -17.43 -0.87 -15.79
C LYS A 169 -16.69 -2.18 -16.03
N GLU A 170 -15.50 -2.10 -16.65
CA GLU A 170 -14.67 -3.27 -16.93
C GLU A 170 -13.95 -3.73 -15.66
N LEU A 171 -13.28 -2.81 -14.96
CA LEU A 171 -12.49 -3.16 -13.77
C LEU A 171 -13.35 -3.76 -12.65
N LEU A 172 -14.47 -3.12 -12.31
CA LEU A 172 -15.32 -3.56 -11.20
C LEU A 172 -16.13 -4.83 -11.51
N ALA A 173 -16.11 -5.30 -12.76
CA ALA A 173 -16.74 -6.56 -13.15
C ALA A 173 -15.89 -7.78 -12.73
N ASP A 174 -14.58 -7.63 -12.52
CA ASP A 174 -13.74 -8.74 -12.04
C ASP A 174 -14.06 -9.04 -10.56
N PRO A 175 -14.33 -10.30 -10.18
CA PRO A 175 -14.63 -10.68 -8.80
C PRO A 175 -13.48 -10.45 -7.80
N TYR A 176 -12.24 -10.26 -8.27
CA TYR A 176 -11.10 -9.91 -7.42
C TYR A 176 -11.07 -8.42 -7.05
N VAL A 177 -11.80 -7.56 -7.77
CA VAL A 177 -11.92 -6.13 -7.46
C VAL A 177 -13.12 -5.89 -6.55
N GLN A 178 -12.93 -5.37 -5.34
CA GLN A 178 -13.98 -5.17 -4.32
C GLN A 178 -14.55 -3.75 -4.30
N GLY A 179 -13.87 -2.81 -4.93
CA GLY A 179 -14.18 -1.40 -4.78
C GLY A 179 -13.34 -0.48 -5.64
N ILE A 180 -13.61 0.81 -5.47
CA ILE A 180 -12.72 1.88 -5.87
C ILE A 180 -11.70 2.08 -4.73
N GLY A 181 -10.44 2.18 -5.11
CA GLY A 181 -9.30 2.49 -4.24
C GLY A 181 -9.37 3.91 -3.72
N GLU A 182 -8.29 4.40 -3.16
CA GLU A 182 -8.32 5.68 -2.48
C GLU A 182 -8.59 6.86 -3.44
N ILE A 183 -9.51 7.74 -3.05
CA ILE A 183 -9.91 8.89 -3.89
C ILE A 183 -9.03 10.12 -3.62
N GLN A 184 -7.71 9.96 -3.78
CA GLN A 184 -6.68 10.96 -3.46
C GLN A 184 -6.78 12.24 -4.32
N SER A 185 -7.21 12.10 -5.58
CA SER A 185 -7.62 13.20 -6.45
C SER A 185 -8.59 14.22 -5.83
N PHE A 186 -9.28 13.90 -4.73
CA PHE A 186 -10.17 14.81 -4.00
C PHE A 186 -9.81 15.01 -2.52
N SER A 187 -8.50 14.98 -2.20
CA SER A 187 -7.97 15.35 -0.87
C SER A 187 -7.86 16.87 -0.71
N ASN A 188 -7.38 17.58 -1.73
CA ASN A 188 -7.25 19.05 -1.74
C ASN A 188 -8.52 19.71 -2.30
N ILE A 189 -9.64 19.57 -1.58
CA ILE A 189 -10.99 19.94 -2.06
C ILE A 189 -11.07 21.37 -2.58
N GLY A 190 -10.52 22.35 -1.86
CA GLY A 190 -10.59 23.76 -2.25
C GLY A 190 -9.94 24.01 -3.61
N PRO A 191 -8.63 23.75 -3.76
CA PRO A 191 -7.93 23.91 -5.04
C PRO A 191 -8.51 23.07 -6.17
N VAL A 192 -8.89 21.81 -5.91
CA VAL A 192 -9.52 20.93 -6.92
C VAL A 192 -10.86 21.50 -7.39
N TYR A 193 -11.70 21.99 -6.47
CA TYR A 193 -12.99 22.59 -6.82
C TYR A 193 -12.83 23.87 -7.66
N GLU A 194 -11.81 24.68 -7.40
CA GLU A 194 -11.57 25.93 -8.12
C GLU A 194 -10.93 25.71 -9.50
N HIS A 195 -10.01 24.74 -9.60
CA HIS A 195 -9.12 24.61 -10.76
C HIS A 195 -9.32 23.34 -11.59
N ALA A 196 -9.97 22.31 -11.05
CA ALA A 196 -10.23 21.03 -11.72
C ALA A 196 -11.63 20.44 -11.38
N PRO A 197 -12.73 21.21 -11.53
CA PRO A 197 -14.07 20.74 -11.14
C PRO A 197 -14.54 19.49 -11.91
N GLU A 198 -14.06 19.28 -13.14
CA GLU A 198 -14.34 18.08 -13.93
C GLU A 198 -13.82 16.78 -13.30
N LEU A 199 -12.78 16.85 -12.46
CA LEU A 199 -12.26 15.71 -11.71
C LEU A 199 -13.30 15.21 -10.69
N ILE A 200 -14.04 16.15 -10.08
CA ILE A 200 -15.11 15.84 -9.13
C ILE A 200 -16.27 15.16 -9.85
N ASP A 201 -16.66 15.67 -11.02
CA ASP A 201 -17.74 15.08 -11.82
C ASP A 201 -17.41 13.64 -12.24
N ASP A 202 -16.18 13.39 -12.71
CA ASP A 202 -15.74 12.05 -13.12
C ASP A 202 -15.65 11.09 -11.92
N LEU A 203 -15.07 11.55 -10.80
CA LEU A 203 -15.00 10.80 -9.55
C LEU A 203 -16.39 10.38 -9.05
N VAL A 204 -17.34 11.31 -8.99
CA VAL A 204 -18.71 11.04 -8.55
C VAL A 204 -19.41 10.06 -9.50
N ALA A 205 -19.13 10.11 -10.81
CA ALA A 205 -19.66 9.15 -11.76
C ALA A 205 -19.11 7.73 -11.53
N ALA A 206 -17.79 7.60 -11.30
CA ALA A 206 -17.12 6.34 -10.97
C ALA A 206 -17.72 5.72 -9.69
N VAL A 207 -17.78 6.52 -8.62
CA VAL A 207 -18.33 6.12 -7.32
C VAL A 207 -19.80 5.73 -7.41
N SER A 208 -20.63 6.54 -8.07
CA SER A 208 -22.04 6.24 -8.26
C SER A 208 -22.24 4.88 -8.95
N TYR A 209 -21.42 4.56 -9.94
CA TYR A 209 -21.45 3.25 -10.59
C TYR A 209 -21.03 2.12 -9.64
N ALA A 210 -19.92 2.27 -8.91
CA ALA A 210 -19.45 1.28 -7.93
C ALA A 210 -20.51 0.95 -6.88
N ASN A 211 -21.12 1.97 -6.25
CA ASN A 211 -22.20 1.79 -5.29
C ASN A 211 -23.43 1.10 -5.90
N SER A 212 -23.77 1.38 -7.17
CA SER A 212 -24.93 0.77 -7.84
C SER A 212 -24.83 -0.76 -7.99
N ILE A 213 -23.61 -1.29 -7.97
CA ILE A 213 -23.32 -2.73 -8.04
C ILE A 213 -22.80 -3.30 -6.71
N GLY A 214 -22.92 -2.52 -5.62
CA GLY A 214 -22.60 -2.95 -4.25
C GLY A 214 -21.11 -3.05 -3.94
N LYS A 215 -20.26 -2.32 -4.66
CA LYS A 215 -18.81 -2.22 -4.41
C LYS A 215 -18.52 -1.10 -3.41
N THR A 216 -17.41 -1.21 -2.69
CA THR A 216 -16.97 -0.21 -1.71
C THR A 216 -16.15 0.91 -2.35
N VAL A 217 -15.92 1.98 -1.58
CA VAL A 217 -15.07 3.10 -1.97
C VAL A 217 -14.13 3.42 -0.81
N GLU A 218 -12.86 3.61 -1.13
CA GLU A 218 -11.86 4.02 -0.16
C GLU A 218 -11.57 5.52 -0.28
N GLY A 219 -11.35 6.17 0.87
CA GLY A 219 -11.13 7.61 0.95
C GLY A 219 -9.72 7.98 1.35
N ASN A 220 -9.31 9.19 0.96
CA ASN A 220 -8.05 9.82 1.33
C ASN A 220 -8.38 11.27 1.70
N ALA A 221 -8.46 11.57 3.01
CA ALA A 221 -8.97 12.85 3.52
C ALA A 221 -8.11 13.38 4.68
N PRO A 222 -6.81 13.68 4.45
CA PRO A 222 -5.93 14.21 5.48
C PRO A 222 -6.36 15.61 5.91
N GLY A 223 -6.59 15.81 7.20
CA GLY A 223 -6.85 17.15 7.76
C GLY A 223 -8.19 17.79 7.36
N LEU A 224 -9.11 17.02 6.76
CA LEU A 224 -10.44 17.53 6.39
C LEU A 224 -11.40 17.48 7.58
N PHE A 225 -12.10 18.60 7.81
CA PHE A 225 -13.11 18.78 8.85
C PHE A 225 -14.36 19.51 8.32
N GLY A 226 -15.45 19.41 9.06
CA GLY A 226 -16.70 20.13 8.82
C GLY A 226 -17.23 19.93 7.39
N LYS A 227 -17.40 21.04 6.67
CA LYS A 227 -17.99 21.02 5.31
C LYS A 227 -17.12 20.31 4.28
N GLU A 228 -15.81 20.32 4.44
CA GLU A 228 -14.87 19.69 3.49
C GLU A 228 -14.88 18.18 3.67
N LEU A 229 -14.81 17.70 4.92
CA LEU A 229 -15.01 16.29 5.21
C LEU A 229 -16.38 15.80 4.73
N ALA A 230 -17.45 16.57 4.96
CA ALA A 230 -18.78 16.22 4.47
C ALA A 230 -18.82 16.11 2.94
N ALA A 231 -18.13 17.00 2.21
CA ALA A 231 -18.03 16.93 0.76
C ALA A 231 -17.29 15.66 0.30
N HIS A 232 -16.16 15.32 0.95
CA HIS A 232 -15.40 14.10 0.66
C HIS A 232 -16.23 12.82 0.90
N ILE A 233 -17.02 12.79 1.99
CA ILE A 233 -17.90 11.64 2.29
C ILE A 233 -18.98 11.47 1.23
N ILE A 234 -19.55 12.59 0.75
CA ILE A 234 -20.57 12.58 -0.30
C ILE A 234 -19.97 12.11 -1.64
N SER A 235 -18.78 12.60 -2.00
CA SER A 235 -18.09 12.13 -3.21
C SER A 235 -17.73 10.65 -3.14
N GLY A 236 -17.45 10.13 -1.95
CA GLY A 236 -17.24 8.70 -1.67
C GLY A 236 -18.50 7.84 -1.56
N GLY A 237 -19.69 8.35 -1.92
CA GLY A 237 -20.90 7.54 -2.04
C GLY A 237 -21.54 7.14 -0.70
N ASN A 238 -21.33 7.93 0.37
CA ASN A 238 -21.92 7.79 1.71
C ASN A 238 -21.46 6.57 2.55
N HIS A 239 -20.70 5.64 1.98
CA HIS A 239 -20.05 4.54 2.71
C HIS A 239 -18.61 4.44 2.22
N VAL A 240 -17.75 5.27 2.83
CA VAL A 240 -16.35 5.46 2.45
C VAL A 240 -15.44 5.12 3.64
N SER A 241 -14.26 4.58 3.37
CA SER A 241 -13.19 4.50 4.36
C SER A 241 -12.33 5.77 4.38
N CYS A 242 -11.37 5.87 5.29
CA CYS A 242 -10.28 6.84 5.18
C CYS A 242 -9.08 6.31 5.94
N HIS A 243 -7.95 6.13 5.25
CA HIS A 243 -6.69 5.77 5.91
C HIS A 243 -5.83 7.01 6.25
N GLU A 244 -6.01 8.11 5.53
CA GLU A 244 -5.38 9.41 5.83
C GLU A 244 -6.01 10.10 7.06
N THR A 245 -5.82 9.50 8.23
CA THR A 245 -6.25 10.02 9.53
C THR A 245 -5.05 10.00 10.45
N THR A 246 -4.64 11.18 10.93
CA THR A 246 -3.36 11.31 11.66
C THR A 246 -3.54 11.63 13.14
N THR A 247 -4.72 12.12 13.52
CA THR A 247 -4.99 12.62 14.87
C THR A 247 -6.23 11.98 15.49
N LYS A 248 -6.31 12.05 16.83
CA LYS A 248 -7.49 11.69 17.59
C LYS A 248 -8.71 12.51 17.14
N GLU A 249 -8.53 13.81 16.95
CA GLU A 249 -9.60 14.74 16.61
C GLU A 249 -10.23 14.41 15.24
N GLU A 250 -9.40 14.13 14.23
CA GLU A 250 -9.88 13.64 12.93
C GLU A 250 -10.62 12.31 13.08
N THR A 251 -10.07 11.37 13.85
CA THR A 251 -10.69 10.06 14.08
C THR A 251 -12.10 10.20 14.67
N VAL A 252 -12.23 11.05 15.70
CA VAL A 252 -13.52 11.33 16.35
C VAL A 252 -14.52 11.88 15.34
N GLU A 253 -14.13 12.84 14.51
CA GLU A 253 -15.04 13.45 13.54
C GLU A 253 -15.42 12.49 12.41
N LYS A 254 -14.46 11.76 11.86
CA LYS A 254 -14.67 10.76 10.80
C LYS A 254 -15.60 9.64 11.28
N LEU A 255 -15.38 9.08 12.47
CA LEU A 255 -16.27 8.07 13.05
C LEU A 255 -17.69 8.60 13.26
N ARG A 256 -17.85 9.84 13.77
CA ARG A 256 -19.17 10.47 13.99
C ARG A 256 -19.94 10.71 12.69
N ASN A 257 -19.23 10.94 11.59
CA ASN A 257 -19.83 11.10 10.25
C ASN A 257 -19.98 9.76 9.50
N GLY A 258 -19.68 8.63 10.13
CA GLY A 258 -19.92 7.29 9.57
C GLY A 258 -18.80 6.73 8.70
N VAL A 259 -17.64 7.40 8.64
CA VAL A 259 -16.45 6.91 7.93
C VAL A 259 -15.90 5.66 8.63
N SER A 260 -15.49 4.67 7.85
CA SER A 260 -14.64 3.59 8.35
C SER A 260 -13.19 4.08 8.44
N VAL A 261 -12.70 4.32 9.64
CA VAL A 261 -11.34 4.81 9.85
C VAL A 261 -10.37 3.64 9.72
N PHE A 262 -9.54 3.68 8.69
CA PHE A 262 -8.46 2.75 8.46
C PHE A 262 -7.22 3.30 9.20
N MET A 263 -6.90 2.72 10.35
CA MET A 263 -5.82 3.16 11.22
C MET A 263 -4.51 2.54 10.76
N ARG A 264 -3.68 3.36 10.11
CA ARG A 264 -2.41 2.94 9.53
C ARG A 264 -1.34 2.71 10.56
N GLU A 265 -0.60 1.63 10.38
CA GLU A 265 0.54 1.27 11.21
C GLU A 265 1.60 0.52 10.38
N GLY A 266 2.03 1.16 9.29
CA GLY A 266 3.00 0.63 8.32
C GLY A 266 4.44 1.09 8.56
N SER A 267 5.24 1.03 7.49
CA SER A 267 6.65 1.44 7.49
C SER A 267 6.83 2.95 7.26
N SER A 268 6.02 3.54 6.38
CA SER A 268 6.08 4.98 6.05
C SER A 268 5.37 5.84 7.09
N GLN A 269 4.19 5.41 7.55
CA GLN A 269 3.35 6.15 8.50
C GLN A 269 2.82 5.25 9.63
N ARG A 270 2.87 5.77 10.85
CA ARG A 270 2.44 5.09 12.09
C ARG A 270 1.50 5.99 12.89
N ASN A 271 0.24 6.05 12.46
CA ASN A 271 -0.77 6.95 13.04
C ASN A 271 -1.73 6.23 14.00
N MET A 272 -1.73 4.89 14.04
CA MET A 272 -2.70 4.11 14.82
C MET A 272 -2.69 4.50 16.29
N ALA A 273 -1.51 4.70 16.90
CA ALA A 273 -1.40 5.05 18.31
C ALA A 273 -2.09 6.38 18.68
N ASP A 274 -2.11 7.36 17.77
CA ASP A 274 -2.83 8.61 17.98
C ASP A 274 -4.33 8.47 17.67
N CYS A 275 -4.68 7.76 16.61
CA CYS A 275 -6.07 7.57 16.20
C CYS A 275 -6.87 6.73 17.21
N ILE A 276 -6.27 5.68 17.75
CA ILE A 276 -6.93 4.73 18.67
C ILE A 276 -7.36 5.39 19.98
N ARG A 277 -6.80 6.55 20.33
CA ARG A 277 -7.19 7.36 21.50
C ARG A 277 -8.66 7.78 21.46
N ALA A 278 -9.27 7.84 20.29
CA ALA A 278 -10.72 8.04 20.16
C ALA A 278 -11.53 6.88 20.79
N ILE A 279 -10.99 5.67 20.80
CA ILE A 279 -11.60 4.50 21.46
C ILE A 279 -11.15 4.41 22.92
N THR A 280 -9.84 4.49 23.19
CA THR A 280 -9.31 4.25 24.55
C THR A 280 -9.61 5.39 25.53
N GLU A 281 -9.62 6.65 25.08
CA GLU A 281 -9.86 7.81 25.95
C GLU A 281 -11.31 8.31 25.91
N ASP A 282 -11.92 8.34 24.71
CA ASP A 282 -13.27 8.89 24.53
C ASP A 282 -14.39 7.83 24.53
N GLY A 283 -14.03 6.54 24.55
CA GLY A 283 -14.99 5.44 24.60
C GLY A 283 -15.83 5.27 23.34
N LEU A 284 -15.34 5.70 22.17
CA LEU A 284 -16.03 5.47 20.90
C LEU A 284 -16.02 4.00 20.50
N ASP A 285 -17.05 3.60 19.75
CA ASP A 285 -17.21 2.21 19.31
C ASP A 285 -16.22 1.85 18.18
N SER A 286 -15.46 0.77 18.39
CA SER A 286 -14.41 0.31 17.48
C SER A 286 -14.91 -0.36 16.19
N ARG A 287 -16.22 -0.60 15.99
CA ARG A 287 -16.75 -1.34 14.82
C ARG A 287 -16.37 -0.76 13.45
N ARG A 288 -16.04 0.54 13.40
CA ARG A 288 -15.58 1.26 12.20
C ARG A 288 -14.11 1.65 12.27
N ALA A 289 -13.40 1.26 13.33
CA ALA A 289 -11.95 1.31 13.40
C ALA A 289 -11.40 0.00 12.83
N ILE A 290 -10.60 0.10 11.79
CA ILE A 290 -10.02 -1.03 11.06
C ILE A 290 -8.52 -0.81 11.02
N LEU A 291 -7.74 -1.84 11.34
CA LEU A 291 -6.29 -1.78 11.27
C LEU A 291 -5.84 -2.06 9.83
N VAL A 292 -4.91 -1.25 9.31
CA VAL A 292 -4.35 -1.42 7.96
C VAL A 292 -2.84 -1.18 7.97
N SER A 293 -2.13 -1.76 7.00
CA SER A 293 -0.69 -1.53 6.87
C SER A 293 -0.34 -0.30 6.02
N ASP A 294 -1.12 -0.01 4.97
CA ASP A 294 -0.75 0.98 3.95
C ASP A 294 0.61 0.60 3.30
N ASP A 295 1.60 1.50 3.25
CA ASP A 295 2.93 1.14 2.77
C ASP A 295 3.75 0.32 3.77
N MET A 296 4.28 -0.81 3.30
CA MET A 296 5.27 -1.59 4.04
C MET A 296 6.53 -1.86 3.21
N VAL A 297 7.68 -1.81 3.89
CA VAL A 297 8.95 -2.26 3.31
C VAL A 297 9.20 -3.74 3.64
N PRO A 298 9.91 -4.50 2.78
CA PRO A 298 10.17 -5.93 3.00
C PRO A 298 10.85 -6.25 4.33
N ALA A 299 11.72 -5.35 4.81
CA ALA A 299 12.43 -5.53 6.07
C ALA A 299 11.47 -5.58 7.27
N ASP A 300 10.43 -4.75 7.29
CA ASP A 300 9.45 -4.75 8.39
C ASP A 300 8.61 -6.04 8.38
N LEU A 301 8.21 -6.49 7.18
CA LEU A 301 7.49 -7.76 7.00
C LEU A 301 8.29 -8.96 7.54
N LEU A 302 9.60 -8.97 7.33
CA LEU A 302 10.49 -10.04 7.78
C LEU A 302 10.80 -9.98 9.28
N ASN A 303 11.05 -8.77 9.80
CA ASN A 303 11.56 -8.59 11.16
C ASN A 303 10.46 -8.54 12.23
N TYR A 304 9.29 -7.99 11.87
CA TYR A 304 8.19 -7.76 12.81
C TYR A 304 6.95 -8.56 12.43
N GLY A 305 6.72 -8.71 11.12
CA GLY A 305 5.56 -9.38 10.57
C GLY A 305 4.62 -8.40 9.88
N HIS A 306 3.33 -8.72 9.84
CA HIS A 306 2.32 -7.98 9.10
C HIS A 306 1.19 -7.55 10.06
N MET A 307 -0.06 -7.97 9.80
CA MET A 307 -1.20 -7.65 10.67
C MET A 307 -1.04 -8.14 12.11
N ASN A 308 -0.33 -9.25 12.37
CA ASN A 308 -0.05 -9.68 13.74
C ASN A 308 0.68 -8.59 14.54
N ASP A 309 1.62 -7.89 13.91
CA ASP A 309 2.43 -6.87 14.56
C ASP A 309 1.60 -5.61 14.82
N ILE A 310 0.74 -5.23 13.88
CA ILE A 310 -0.19 -4.12 14.04
C ILE A 310 -1.18 -4.40 15.18
N VAL A 311 -1.73 -5.62 15.25
CA VAL A 311 -2.60 -6.03 16.36
C VAL A 311 -1.82 -6.03 17.68
N ARG A 312 -0.59 -6.55 17.71
CA ARG A 312 0.29 -6.52 18.89
C ARG A 312 0.53 -5.10 19.39
N ARG A 313 0.86 -4.16 18.49
CA ARG A 313 1.05 -2.74 18.81
C ARG A 313 -0.24 -2.10 19.33
N THR A 314 -1.38 -2.46 18.75
CA THR A 314 -2.71 -1.99 19.18
C THR A 314 -3.05 -2.45 20.60
N ILE A 315 -2.74 -3.71 20.94
CA ILE A 315 -2.89 -4.23 22.31
C ILE A 315 -1.97 -3.48 23.28
N ALA A 316 -0.73 -3.22 22.88
CA ALA A 316 0.26 -2.55 23.72
C ALA A 316 -0.13 -1.11 24.11
N VAL A 317 -0.97 -0.44 23.31
CA VAL A 317 -1.51 0.91 23.59
C VAL A 317 -2.85 0.89 24.33
N GLY A 318 -3.29 -0.29 24.80
CA GLY A 318 -4.37 -0.42 25.79
C GLY A 318 -5.72 -0.92 25.25
N ILE A 319 -5.80 -1.38 24.01
CA ILE A 319 -7.01 -2.04 23.49
C ILE A 319 -7.08 -3.48 23.96
N ASP A 320 -8.30 -3.94 24.29
CA ASP A 320 -8.56 -5.34 24.62
C ASP A 320 -8.16 -6.28 23.47
N PRO A 321 -7.45 -7.40 23.71
CA PRO A 321 -7.02 -8.29 22.65
C PRO A 321 -8.12 -8.80 21.72
N VAL A 322 -9.33 -9.07 22.22
CA VAL A 322 -10.44 -9.52 21.38
C VAL A 322 -10.92 -8.37 20.49
N GLU A 323 -10.98 -7.16 21.04
CA GLU A 323 -11.32 -5.95 20.28
C GLU A 323 -10.28 -5.62 19.21
N ALA A 324 -8.98 -5.70 19.50
CA ALA A 324 -7.92 -5.51 18.51
C ALA A 324 -8.02 -6.56 17.37
N ILE A 325 -8.33 -7.82 17.70
CA ILE A 325 -8.59 -8.86 16.70
C ILE A 325 -9.85 -8.55 15.89
N GLN A 326 -10.93 -8.00 16.48
CA GLN A 326 -12.11 -7.57 15.73
C GLN A 326 -11.73 -6.53 14.65
N MET A 327 -10.87 -5.58 14.99
CA MET A 327 -10.39 -4.52 14.09
C MET A 327 -9.60 -5.05 12.88
N ALA A 328 -9.06 -6.27 12.96
CA ALA A 328 -8.34 -6.95 11.86
C ALA A 328 -9.09 -8.17 11.28
N THR A 329 -10.35 -8.42 11.68
CA THR A 329 -11.13 -9.59 11.22
C THR A 329 -12.58 -9.24 10.86
N ILE A 330 -13.48 -9.14 11.84
CA ILE A 330 -14.91 -8.93 11.60
C ILE A 330 -15.23 -7.50 11.14
N ASN A 331 -14.49 -6.49 11.61
CA ASN A 331 -14.68 -5.10 11.20
C ASN A 331 -14.38 -4.91 9.71
N PRO A 332 -13.20 -5.32 9.19
CA PRO A 332 -12.92 -5.22 7.76
C PRO A 332 -13.83 -6.12 6.91
N ALA A 333 -14.13 -7.34 7.36
CA ALA A 333 -15.10 -8.20 6.67
C ALA A 333 -16.48 -7.54 6.57
N THR A 334 -16.90 -6.80 7.60
CA THR A 334 -18.16 -6.05 7.59
C THR A 334 -18.11 -4.86 6.63
N HIS A 335 -17.00 -4.11 6.62
CA HIS A 335 -16.81 -2.95 5.74
C HIS A 335 -16.94 -3.33 4.26
N PHE A 336 -16.24 -4.38 3.83
CA PHE A 336 -16.30 -4.91 2.45
C PHE A 336 -17.52 -5.81 2.18
N GLY A 337 -18.34 -6.09 3.19
CA GLY A 337 -19.49 -6.96 3.06
C GLY A 337 -19.16 -8.45 2.84
N PHE A 338 -17.93 -8.88 3.12
CA PHE A 338 -17.54 -10.29 3.06
C PHE A 338 -18.40 -11.13 4.00
N LYS A 339 -19.03 -12.18 3.44
CA LYS A 339 -19.94 -13.05 4.19
C LYS A 339 -19.32 -14.37 4.58
N ASP A 340 -18.13 -14.68 4.11
CA ASP A 340 -17.47 -15.96 4.24
C ASP A 340 -16.23 -15.96 5.15
N VAL A 341 -15.61 -14.80 5.41
CA VAL A 341 -14.42 -14.63 6.27
C VAL A 341 -14.67 -13.70 7.46
N GLY A 342 -13.65 -13.49 8.30
CA GLY A 342 -13.68 -12.55 9.44
C GLY A 342 -14.28 -13.10 10.74
N VAL A 343 -14.83 -14.32 10.71
CA VAL A 343 -15.38 -15.02 11.90
C VAL A 343 -15.18 -16.52 11.77
N ILE A 344 -15.01 -17.23 12.89
CA ILE A 344 -15.05 -18.70 12.93
C ILE A 344 -16.48 -19.12 13.27
N ALA A 345 -17.22 -19.59 12.27
CA ALA A 345 -18.60 -20.05 12.45
C ALA A 345 -18.98 -21.10 11.38
N PRO A 346 -20.01 -21.93 11.61
CA PRO A 346 -20.43 -22.95 10.66
C PRO A 346 -20.66 -22.41 9.24
N GLY A 347 -20.10 -23.09 8.24
CA GLY A 347 -20.22 -22.74 6.82
C GLY A 347 -19.39 -21.54 6.35
N LYS A 348 -18.62 -20.92 7.25
CA LYS A 348 -17.61 -19.91 6.91
C LYS A 348 -16.36 -20.57 6.34
N ARG A 349 -15.57 -19.81 5.60
CA ARG A 349 -14.28 -20.24 5.08
C ARG A 349 -13.34 -20.51 6.24
N ALA A 350 -12.61 -21.63 6.15
CA ALA A 350 -11.65 -22.07 7.16
C ALA A 350 -10.31 -21.35 7.04
N ASP A 351 -10.33 -20.02 7.14
CA ASP A 351 -9.15 -19.17 7.29
C ASP A 351 -8.96 -18.90 8.79
N VAL A 352 -8.03 -19.64 9.42
CA VAL A 352 -7.91 -19.76 10.88
C VAL A 352 -6.46 -19.54 11.31
N VAL A 353 -6.27 -18.82 12.41
CA VAL A 353 -4.96 -18.55 13.01
C VAL A 353 -4.94 -19.09 14.43
N VAL A 354 -3.87 -19.82 14.75
CA VAL A 354 -3.56 -20.31 16.10
C VAL A 354 -2.45 -19.45 16.67
N ILE A 355 -2.67 -18.90 17.87
CA ILE A 355 -1.77 -17.95 18.53
C ILE A 355 -1.21 -18.59 19.80
N SER A 356 0.10 -18.62 19.94
CA SER A 356 0.79 -19.17 21.13
C SER A 356 0.92 -18.16 22.27
N ASP A 357 0.99 -16.87 21.96
CA ASP A 357 1.04 -15.77 22.92
C ASP A 357 0.14 -14.63 22.41
N LEU A 358 -0.98 -14.39 23.12
CA LEU A 358 -1.98 -13.40 22.71
C LEU A 358 -1.50 -11.96 22.85
N ASN A 359 -0.67 -11.65 23.85
CA ASN A 359 -0.22 -10.28 24.08
C ASN A 359 0.89 -9.88 23.11
N ASN A 360 1.78 -10.82 22.79
CA ASN A 360 2.82 -10.63 21.77
C ASN A 360 2.35 -10.97 20.35
N MET A 361 1.12 -11.46 20.19
CA MET A 361 0.56 -11.95 18.92
C MET A 361 1.49 -12.93 18.18
N THR A 362 2.07 -13.87 18.92
CA THR A 362 3.00 -14.86 18.36
C THR A 362 2.23 -15.98 17.65
N ILE A 363 2.29 -15.99 16.32
CA ILE A 363 1.56 -16.94 15.48
C ILE A 363 2.21 -18.33 15.52
N ASP A 364 1.39 -19.35 15.76
CA ASP A 364 1.81 -20.74 15.85
C ASP A 364 1.44 -21.56 14.62
N GLN A 365 0.21 -21.42 14.13
CA GLN A 365 -0.25 -22.10 12.90
C GLN A 365 -1.21 -21.19 12.13
N VAL A 366 -1.20 -21.31 10.80
CA VAL A 366 -2.12 -20.61 9.91
C VAL A 366 -2.75 -21.62 8.96
N TYR A 367 -4.07 -21.56 8.83
CA TYR A 367 -4.84 -22.38 7.92
C TYR A 367 -5.49 -21.48 6.87
N LEU A 368 -5.34 -21.86 5.60
CA LEU A 368 -6.01 -21.22 4.46
C LEU A 368 -6.98 -22.23 3.85
N ALA A 369 -8.27 -21.89 3.82
CA ALA A 369 -9.33 -22.78 3.36
C ALA A 369 -9.20 -24.22 3.92
N GLY A 370 -8.96 -24.33 5.23
CA GLY A 370 -8.91 -25.60 5.98
C GLY A 370 -7.61 -26.39 5.82
N LYS A 371 -6.61 -25.86 5.10
CA LYS A 371 -5.29 -26.48 4.94
C LYS A 371 -4.24 -25.70 5.72
N LYS A 372 -3.39 -26.41 6.48
CA LYS A 372 -2.24 -25.79 7.16
C LYS A 372 -1.30 -25.18 6.11
N ALA A 373 -1.13 -23.87 6.17
CA ALA A 373 -0.34 -23.06 5.24
C ALA A 373 0.97 -22.54 5.87
N ALA A 374 1.00 -22.37 7.19
CA ALA A 374 2.21 -22.04 7.92
C ALA A 374 2.19 -22.64 9.34
N GLU A 375 3.39 -22.85 9.89
CA GLU A 375 3.62 -23.30 11.25
C GLU A 375 4.92 -22.69 11.79
N LYS A 376 4.85 -22.07 12.98
CA LYS A 376 5.99 -21.46 13.68
C LYS A 376 6.79 -20.47 12.84
N GLY A 377 6.08 -19.59 12.12
CA GLY A 377 6.68 -18.55 11.29
C GLY A 377 7.18 -19.02 9.92
N GLU A 378 7.02 -20.30 9.57
CA GLU A 378 7.46 -20.86 8.30
C GLU A 378 6.28 -21.37 7.47
N LEU A 379 6.35 -21.23 6.15
CA LEU A 379 5.35 -21.81 5.25
C LEU A 379 5.41 -23.34 5.26
N THR A 380 4.25 -23.99 5.27
CA THR A 380 4.11 -25.44 5.12
C THR A 380 3.64 -25.85 3.73
N ILE A 381 3.38 -24.87 2.87
CA ILE A 381 2.99 -25.03 1.47
C ILE A 381 4.03 -24.38 0.56
N ASP A 382 4.19 -24.93 -0.64
CA ASP A 382 4.99 -24.31 -1.68
C ASP A 382 4.13 -23.30 -2.45
N ILE A 383 4.63 -22.07 -2.58
CA ILE A 383 4.02 -21.00 -3.39
C ILE A 383 4.99 -20.73 -4.53
N ALA A 384 4.63 -21.21 -5.72
CA ALA A 384 5.46 -21.06 -6.91
C ALA A 384 5.70 -19.58 -7.22
N PRO A 385 6.92 -19.18 -7.62
CA PRO A 385 7.17 -17.83 -8.12
C PRO A 385 6.26 -17.50 -9.31
N TYR A 386 5.76 -16.27 -9.35
CA TYR A 386 4.99 -15.77 -10.48
C TYR A 386 5.89 -14.93 -11.39
N ILE A 387 5.94 -15.29 -12.68
CA ILE A 387 6.71 -14.54 -13.67
C ILE A 387 5.74 -13.65 -14.45
N TYR A 388 5.95 -12.35 -14.38
CA TYR A 388 5.14 -11.38 -15.10
C TYR A 388 5.43 -11.41 -16.60
N PRO A 389 4.43 -11.13 -17.46
CA PRO A 389 4.64 -11.06 -18.90
C PRO A 389 5.52 -9.87 -19.28
N GLU A 390 6.32 -10.03 -20.34
CA GLU A 390 7.20 -8.97 -20.89
C GLU A 390 6.47 -7.65 -21.19
N SER A 391 5.15 -7.70 -21.45
CA SER A 391 4.32 -6.52 -21.71
C SER A 391 4.29 -5.52 -20.55
N VAL A 392 4.50 -5.96 -19.31
CA VAL A 392 4.54 -5.06 -18.15
C VAL A 392 5.97 -4.71 -17.72
N LYS A 393 6.98 -5.33 -18.36
CA LYS A 393 8.40 -5.18 -17.98
C LYS A 393 9.15 -4.08 -18.73
N LYS A 394 8.51 -3.46 -19.72
CA LYS A 394 9.11 -2.43 -20.61
C LYS A 394 8.30 -1.13 -20.57
N SER A 395 8.12 -0.60 -19.36
CA SER A 395 7.33 0.61 -19.14
C SER A 395 8.09 1.90 -19.42
N VAL A 396 9.43 1.88 -19.37
CA VAL A 396 10.26 3.08 -19.58
C VAL A 396 10.38 3.40 -21.08
N LYS A 397 9.63 4.38 -21.54
CA LYS A 397 9.61 4.88 -22.92
C LYS A 397 10.35 6.21 -23.05
N ARG A 398 11.58 6.26 -22.52
CA ARG A 398 12.43 7.46 -22.51
C ARG A 398 13.78 7.20 -23.19
N LYS A 399 14.22 8.12 -24.04
CA LYS A 399 15.60 8.10 -24.60
C LYS A 399 16.59 8.62 -23.55
N PRO A 400 17.88 8.20 -23.62
CA PRO A 400 18.90 8.74 -22.74
C PRO A 400 18.94 10.27 -22.77
N VAL A 401 19.03 10.88 -21.59
CA VAL A 401 19.11 12.33 -21.40
C VAL A 401 20.55 12.82 -21.44
N THR A 402 20.72 14.09 -21.80
CA THR A 402 22.02 14.77 -21.80
C THR A 402 22.12 15.79 -20.66
N VAL A 403 23.35 16.13 -20.24
CA VAL A 403 23.59 17.20 -19.23
C VAL A 403 22.91 18.51 -19.62
N LYS A 404 22.94 18.85 -20.92
CA LYS A 404 22.30 20.06 -21.44
C LYS A 404 20.79 20.06 -21.25
N GLU A 405 20.14 18.91 -21.47
CA GLU A 405 18.69 18.79 -21.28
C GLU A 405 18.27 18.96 -19.83
N ILE A 406 19.08 18.51 -18.88
CA ILE A 406 18.73 18.50 -17.46
C ILE A 406 19.23 19.73 -16.69
N ALA A 407 20.15 20.51 -17.25
CA ALA A 407 20.69 21.70 -16.61
C ALA A 407 19.61 22.74 -16.30
N ILE A 408 19.75 23.42 -15.16
CA ILE A 408 18.91 24.57 -14.78
C ILE A 408 19.66 25.85 -15.19
N GLU A 409 19.13 26.53 -16.21
CA GLU A 409 19.77 27.71 -16.78
C GLU A 409 19.33 29.00 -16.08
N ALA A 410 20.26 29.93 -15.87
CA ALA A 410 19.97 31.27 -15.37
C ALA A 410 21.03 32.27 -15.87
N PRO A 411 20.66 33.55 -16.09
CA PRO A 411 21.62 34.57 -16.47
C PRO A 411 22.50 35.01 -15.28
N GLY A 412 23.64 35.64 -15.59
CA GLY A 412 24.52 36.27 -14.59
C GLY A 412 25.45 35.30 -13.86
N SER A 413 25.96 35.73 -12.70
CA SER A 413 26.88 34.94 -11.86
C SER A 413 26.21 34.34 -10.62
N ARG A 414 24.99 34.78 -10.30
CA ARG A 414 24.16 34.31 -9.19
C ARG A 414 22.70 34.33 -9.60
N ALA A 415 21.93 33.35 -9.13
CA ALA A 415 20.49 33.27 -9.37
C ALA A 415 19.76 33.04 -8.04
N LYS A 416 18.61 33.68 -7.89
CA LYS A 416 17.68 33.39 -6.80
C LYS A 416 16.75 32.26 -7.26
N VAL A 417 16.66 31.20 -6.47
CA VAL A 417 15.96 29.96 -6.84
C VAL A 417 14.99 29.54 -5.75
N ARG A 418 13.94 28.82 -6.11
CA ARG A 418 13.07 28.11 -5.19
C ARG A 418 13.56 26.69 -4.99
N ALA A 419 13.52 26.22 -3.74
CA ALA A 419 13.83 24.86 -3.37
C ALA A 419 12.70 24.26 -2.53
N ILE A 420 12.37 23.00 -2.80
CA ILE A 420 11.54 22.16 -1.95
C ILE A 420 12.36 21.87 -0.68
N GLU A 421 11.75 22.01 0.49
CA GLU A 421 12.41 21.67 1.75
C GLU A 421 11.95 20.29 2.23
N ALA A 422 12.91 19.39 2.41
CA ALA A 422 12.68 18.09 3.01
C ALA A 422 12.35 18.23 4.49
N ILE A 423 11.30 17.53 4.93
CA ILE A 423 10.96 17.37 6.34
C ILE A 423 11.25 15.91 6.71
N PRO A 424 12.21 15.65 7.62
CA PRO A 424 12.55 14.28 8.00
C PRO A 424 11.35 13.49 8.49
N PHE A 425 11.23 12.23 8.06
CA PHE A 425 10.18 11.28 8.43
C PHE A 425 8.74 11.71 8.06
N GLN A 426 8.57 12.59 7.09
CA GLN A 426 7.27 13.02 6.59
C GLN A 426 7.25 13.07 5.06
N ASN A 427 6.09 12.78 4.46
CA ASN A 427 5.81 13.06 3.06
C ASN A 427 5.55 14.55 2.78
N LEU A 428 5.20 15.33 3.82
CA LEU A 428 5.03 16.78 3.76
C LEU A 428 6.33 17.50 3.39
N THR A 429 6.18 18.66 2.75
CA THR A 429 7.31 19.46 2.26
C THR A 429 7.15 20.94 2.59
N GLY A 430 8.28 21.60 2.85
CA GLY A 430 8.36 23.06 2.94
C GLY A 430 8.81 23.69 1.62
N GLY A 431 9.08 24.99 1.65
CA GLY A 431 9.45 25.75 0.47
C GLY A 431 10.23 27.01 0.83
N SER A 432 11.46 27.10 0.31
CA SER A 432 12.37 28.21 0.59
C SER A 432 13.07 28.74 -0.65
N GLU A 433 13.61 29.95 -0.52
CA GLU A 433 14.34 30.64 -1.57
C GLU A 433 15.83 30.74 -1.23
N TYR A 434 16.70 30.39 -2.18
CA TYR A 434 18.15 30.41 -2.00
C TYR A 434 18.82 31.22 -3.10
N THR A 435 20.02 31.74 -2.82
CA THR A 435 20.84 32.37 -3.86
C THR A 435 22.06 31.52 -4.17
N LEU A 436 22.06 30.92 -5.36
CA LEU A 436 23.07 29.99 -5.83
C LEU A 436 24.00 30.64 -6.86
N ASN A 437 25.18 30.04 -7.05
CA ASN A 437 26.13 30.49 -8.05
C ASN A 437 25.74 29.97 -9.43
N VAL A 438 25.99 30.77 -10.46
CA VAL A 438 25.83 30.40 -11.86
C VAL A 438 27.21 30.31 -12.49
N LYS A 439 27.48 29.21 -13.19
CA LYS A 439 28.69 29.02 -14.00
C LYS A 439 28.28 28.60 -15.39
N GLU A 440 28.81 29.30 -16.40
CA GLU A 440 28.52 29.02 -17.82
C GLU A 440 27.01 28.98 -18.12
N GLY A 441 26.24 29.87 -17.47
CA GLY A 441 24.78 29.95 -17.62
C GLY A 441 23.99 28.88 -16.86
N ILE A 442 24.65 27.98 -16.11
CA ILE A 442 24.02 26.89 -15.36
C ILE A 442 24.11 27.15 -13.85
N VAL A 443 22.98 27.07 -13.16
CA VAL A 443 22.91 27.16 -11.70
C VAL A 443 23.57 25.92 -11.07
N GLN A 444 24.50 26.16 -10.16
CA GLN A 444 25.32 25.12 -9.53
C GLN A 444 24.72 24.66 -8.19
N PRO A 445 24.78 23.35 -7.86
CA PRO A 445 24.49 22.86 -6.51
C PRO A 445 25.37 23.55 -5.45
N CYS A 446 24.86 23.65 -4.22
CA CYS A 446 25.58 24.22 -3.09
C CYS A 446 25.56 23.27 -1.88
N LEU A 447 26.59 22.43 -1.76
CA LEU A 447 26.72 21.46 -0.65
C LEU A 447 26.81 22.12 0.73
N LYS A 448 27.31 23.36 0.81
CA LYS A 448 27.39 24.10 2.07
C LYS A 448 26.01 24.52 2.59
N GLN A 449 25.11 24.88 1.68
CA GLN A 449 23.73 25.24 2.00
C GLN A 449 22.80 24.01 1.92
N ASP A 450 23.34 22.85 1.55
CA ASP A 450 22.59 21.65 1.17
C ASP A 450 21.45 21.93 0.18
N VAL A 451 21.77 22.61 -0.92
CA VAL A 451 20.81 22.88 -2.00
C VAL A 451 21.24 22.17 -3.28
N LEU A 452 20.48 21.15 -3.67
CA LEU A 452 20.78 20.24 -4.77
C LEU A 452 19.72 20.38 -5.89
N PRO A 453 20.09 20.30 -7.18
CA PRO A 453 19.12 20.16 -8.25
C PRO A 453 18.25 18.91 -8.05
N LEU A 454 16.95 19.07 -8.24
CA LEU A 454 15.95 17.99 -8.21
C LEU A 454 15.17 18.04 -9.53
N LEU A 455 15.05 16.91 -10.19
CA LEU A 455 14.42 16.82 -11.50
C LEU A 455 13.44 15.65 -11.55
N VAL A 456 12.39 15.80 -12.34
CA VAL A 456 11.48 14.73 -12.71
C VAL A 456 11.44 14.64 -14.23
N VAL A 457 11.84 13.48 -14.77
CA VAL A 457 11.96 13.20 -16.20
C VAL A 457 10.78 12.34 -16.62
N GLU A 458 9.92 12.86 -17.51
CA GLU A 458 8.79 12.10 -18.02
C GLU A 458 9.27 10.84 -18.74
N ARG A 459 8.75 9.69 -18.33
CA ARG A 459 9.27 8.38 -18.77
C ARG A 459 8.28 7.50 -19.51
N HIS A 460 7.04 7.94 -19.67
CA HIS A 460 5.96 7.18 -20.30
C HIS A 460 5.84 7.43 -21.81
N GLY A 461 6.63 8.37 -22.33
CA GLY A 461 6.69 8.70 -23.76
C GLY A 461 5.52 9.57 -24.22
N ARG A 462 4.84 10.26 -23.31
CA ARG A 462 3.69 11.13 -23.62
C ARG A 462 4.12 12.55 -23.96
N THR A 463 4.97 13.16 -23.15
CA THR A 463 5.33 14.60 -23.28
C THR A 463 6.82 14.82 -23.50
N GLY A 464 7.66 13.91 -23.00
CA GLY A 464 9.10 14.05 -22.98
C GLY A 464 9.63 15.21 -22.14
N LYS A 465 8.80 15.82 -21.28
CA LYS A 465 9.16 16.96 -20.45
C LYS A 465 10.10 16.57 -19.31
N ILE A 466 10.77 17.59 -18.77
CA ILE A 466 11.63 17.47 -17.59
C ILE A 466 11.32 18.66 -16.69
N GLY A 467 10.70 18.39 -15.55
CA GLY A 467 10.53 19.38 -14.50
C GLY A 467 11.83 19.54 -13.73
N LYS A 468 12.11 20.78 -13.30
CA LYS A 468 13.38 21.12 -12.67
C LYS A 468 13.18 22.08 -11.52
N THR A 469 13.73 21.75 -10.37
CA THR A 469 13.75 22.63 -9.20
C THR A 469 15.02 22.38 -8.38
N PHE A 470 15.07 22.93 -7.18
CA PHE A 470 16.06 22.59 -6.17
C PHE A 470 15.42 21.92 -4.97
N LEU A 471 16.23 21.20 -4.22
CA LEU A 471 15.88 20.51 -3.00
C LEU A 471 16.85 20.94 -1.91
N HIS A 472 16.31 21.17 -0.72
CA HIS A 472 17.05 21.44 0.50
C HIS A 472 16.78 20.36 1.54
N GLY A 473 17.83 19.88 2.22
CA GLY A 473 17.72 18.97 3.35
C GLY A 473 17.96 17.48 3.03
N PHE A 474 18.44 17.14 1.83
CA PHE A 474 18.77 15.74 1.47
C PHE A 474 20.15 15.29 1.94
N ASP A 475 21.04 16.26 2.18
CA ASP A 475 22.38 16.07 2.74
C ASP A 475 23.31 15.15 1.94
N LEU A 476 23.19 15.11 0.60
CA LEU A 476 24.06 14.31 -0.27
C LEU A 476 25.42 15.01 -0.50
N LYS A 477 26.54 14.32 -0.23
CA LYS A 477 27.90 14.92 -0.34
C LYS A 477 28.59 14.68 -1.68
N SER A 478 28.24 13.62 -2.40
CA SER A 478 28.81 13.31 -3.70
C SER A 478 27.85 12.46 -4.54
N GLY A 479 28.04 12.43 -5.85
CA GLY A 479 27.26 11.60 -6.75
C GLY A 479 25.81 12.05 -6.95
N ALA A 480 24.98 11.12 -7.40
CA ALA A 480 23.55 11.29 -7.67
C ALA A 480 22.76 10.01 -7.39
N ILE A 481 21.47 10.16 -7.07
CA ILE A 481 20.50 9.08 -6.88
C ILE A 481 19.32 9.36 -7.84
N ALA A 482 18.91 8.34 -8.59
CA ALA A 482 17.71 8.38 -9.41
C ALA A 482 16.86 7.13 -9.20
N GLU A 483 15.55 7.27 -9.30
CA GLU A 483 14.63 6.13 -9.27
C GLU A 483 13.37 6.37 -10.13
N SER A 484 12.70 5.29 -10.52
CA SER A 484 11.40 5.35 -11.21
C SER A 484 10.19 5.13 -10.30
N VAL A 485 10.40 4.98 -8.99
CA VAL A 485 9.35 4.97 -7.97
C VAL A 485 9.22 6.40 -7.45
N ALA A 486 8.23 7.13 -7.96
CA ALA A 486 8.01 8.54 -7.65
C ALA A 486 6.51 8.83 -7.61
N HIS A 487 5.93 8.86 -6.42
CA HIS A 487 4.49 8.93 -6.19
C HIS A 487 3.85 10.13 -6.92
N ASP A 488 2.76 10.00 -7.67
CA ASP A 488 2.10 8.74 -8.11
C ASP A 488 2.29 8.49 -9.61
N THR A 489 2.69 9.50 -10.37
CA THR A 489 2.90 9.33 -11.82
C THR A 489 4.13 8.50 -12.16
N HIS A 490 5.01 8.27 -11.20
CA HIS A 490 6.20 7.41 -11.30
C HIS A 490 7.07 7.74 -12.51
N ASN A 491 7.27 9.04 -12.73
CA ASN A 491 8.31 9.52 -13.61
C ASN A 491 9.70 9.31 -12.98
N ILE A 492 10.78 9.46 -13.74
CA ILE A 492 12.13 9.25 -13.17
C ILE A 492 12.49 10.49 -12.36
N ILE A 493 12.60 10.36 -11.05
CA ILE A 493 13.06 11.42 -10.16
C ILE A 493 14.56 11.29 -9.90
N VAL A 494 15.29 12.41 -9.87
CA VAL A 494 16.75 12.42 -9.67
C VAL A 494 17.19 13.65 -8.89
N THR A 495 18.12 13.44 -7.96
CA THR A 495 18.86 14.50 -7.26
C THR A 495 20.35 14.17 -7.21
N GLY A 496 21.21 15.19 -7.16
CA GLY A 496 22.64 14.96 -7.16
C GLY A 496 23.49 16.21 -6.94
N THR A 497 24.78 15.97 -6.70
CA THR A 497 25.78 17.00 -6.45
C THR A 497 26.41 17.55 -7.72
N ASN A 498 26.13 16.94 -8.88
CA ASN A 498 26.57 17.40 -10.19
C ASN A 498 25.70 16.81 -11.32
N TYR A 499 25.52 17.57 -12.41
CA TYR A 499 24.65 17.15 -13.51
C TYR A 499 25.18 15.96 -14.32
N VAL A 500 26.49 15.67 -14.31
CA VAL A 500 27.04 14.52 -15.05
C VAL A 500 26.55 13.22 -14.44
N ASP A 501 26.73 13.06 -13.12
CA ASP A 501 26.27 11.89 -12.38
C ASP A 501 24.75 11.78 -12.40
N MET A 502 24.02 12.90 -12.33
CA MET A 502 22.56 12.90 -12.46
C MET A 502 22.09 12.38 -13.83
N ALA A 503 22.69 12.84 -14.93
CA ALA A 503 22.35 12.34 -16.26
C ALA A 503 22.67 10.85 -16.40
N MET A 504 23.79 10.39 -15.82
CA MET A 504 24.15 8.97 -15.79
C MET A 504 23.18 8.13 -14.95
N ALA A 505 22.70 8.66 -13.82
CA ALA A 505 21.75 7.97 -12.94
C ALA A 505 20.42 7.76 -13.66
N VAL A 506 19.86 8.83 -14.27
CA VAL A 506 18.66 8.73 -15.11
C VAL A 506 18.85 7.72 -16.24
N ASN A 507 19.98 7.80 -16.95
CA ASN A 507 20.25 6.89 -18.05
C ASN A 507 20.43 5.43 -17.60
N ARG A 508 20.91 5.20 -16.37
CA ARG A 508 20.97 3.86 -15.79
C ARG A 508 19.57 3.32 -15.49
N VAL A 509 18.69 4.12 -14.89
CA VAL A 509 17.28 3.75 -14.66
C VAL A 509 16.59 3.42 -15.99
N ILE A 510 16.79 4.25 -17.03
CA ILE A 510 16.28 3.98 -18.38
C ILE A 510 16.80 2.65 -18.92
N ALA A 511 18.10 2.38 -18.80
CA ALA A 511 18.71 1.17 -19.33
C ALA A 511 18.29 -0.12 -18.59
N MET A 512 17.75 -0.01 -17.38
CA MET A 512 17.24 -1.14 -16.58
C MET A 512 15.74 -1.38 -16.78
N ASP A 513 15.06 -0.57 -17.59
CA ASP A 513 13.59 -0.51 -17.69
C ASP A 513 12.91 -0.16 -16.35
N GLY A 514 13.58 0.69 -15.55
CA GLY A 514 13.09 1.15 -14.24
C GLY A 514 13.83 0.52 -13.06
N GLY A 515 13.70 1.14 -11.90
CA GLY A 515 14.41 0.80 -10.68
C GLY A 515 15.16 1.97 -10.07
N ILE A 516 16.16 1.65 -9.24
CA ILE A 516 16.98 2.61 -8.49
C ILE A 516 18.41 2.59 -9.03
N ALA A 517 19.04 3.75 -9.17
CA ALA A 517 20.45 3.87 -9.57
C ALA A 517 21.18 4.93 -8.76
N MET A 518 22.38 4.57 -8.29
CA MET A 518 23.32 5.46 -7.60
C MET A 518 24.62 5.58 -8.40
N ILE A 519 25.02 6.82 -8.68
CA ILE A 519 26.23 7.13 -9.45
C ILE A 519 27.17 7.99 -8.61
N LYS A 520 28.46 7.70 -8.67
CA LYS A 520 29.52 8.57 -8.13
C LYS A 520 30.71 8.57 -9.07
N ASP A 521 31.25 9.75 -9.34
CA ASP A 521 32.44 9.92 -10.20
C ASP A 521 32.25 9.21 -11.56
N SER A 522 31.05 9.34 -12.12
CA SER A 522 30.64 8.73 -13.39
C SER A 522 30.72 7.19 -13.41
N LYS A 523 30.52 6.54 -12.25
CA LYS A 523 30.45 5.09 -12.12
C LYS A 523 29.21 4.68 -11.34
N VAL A 524 28.59 3.57 -11.74
CA VAL A 524 27.53 2.93 -10.96
C VAL A 524 28.14 2.41 -9.66
N VAL A 525 27.60 2.85 -8.53
CA VAL A 525 28.00 2.38 -7.19
C VAL A 525 26.96 1.45 -6.56
N GLY A 526 25.72 1.51 -7.03
CA GLY A 526 24.66 0.58 -6.67
C GLY A 526 23.44 0.78 -7.56
N ASP A 527 22.72 -0.31 -7.84
CA ASP A 527 21.46 -0.28 -8.55
C ASP A 527 20.55 -1.46 -8.17
N LEU A 528 19.27 -1.32 -8.46
CA LEU A 528 18.22 -2.32 -8.30
C LEU A 528 17.23 -2.20 -9.46
N PRO A 529 17.23 -3.14 -10.42
CA PRO A 529 16.22 -3.19 -11.48
C PRO A 529 14.83 -3.54 -10.92
N LEU A 530 13.82 -2.72 -11.23
CA LEU A 530 12.42 -2.94 -10.86
C LEU A 530 11.56 -3.05 -12.12
N ARG A 531 11.76 -4.09 -12.92
CA ARG A 531 11.26 -4.13 -14.30
C ARG A 531 9.73 -4.09 -14.41
N ILE A 532 8.99 -4.63 -13.44
CA ILE A 532 7.52 -4.63 -13.48
C ILE A 532 7.03 -3.21 -13.24
N GLY A 533 6.58 -2.53 -14.30
CA GLY A 533 6.15 -1.13 -14.23
C GLY A 533 7.27 -0.14 -13.90
N GLY A 534 8.51 -0.54 -13.65
CA GLY A 534 9.48 0.33 -12.99
C GLY A 534 9.27 0.45 -11.48
N LEU A 535 8.49 -0.47 -10.88
CA LEU A 535 7.99 -0.39 -9.49
C LEU A 535 8.33 -1.64 -8.68
N MET A 536 8.17 -2.83 -9.28
CA MET A 536 8.40 -4.12 -8.62
C MET A 536 9.34 -5.00 -9.44
N THR A 537 9.77 -6.13 -8.86
CA THR A 537 10.52 -7.16 -9.58
C THR A 537 10.04 -8.56 -9.23
N ASP A 538 10.05 -9.46 -10.20
CA ASP A 538 9.85 -10.91 -10.02
C ASP A 538 11.18 -11.69 -10.00
N GLU A 539 12.31 -10.98 -9.90
CA GLU A 539 13.66 -11.55 -9.93
C GLU A 539 14.25 -11.82 -8.53
N LEU A 540 13.65 -11.25 -7.49
CA LEU A 540 14.12 -11.36 -6.10
C LEU A 540 13.02 -11.90 -5.21
N THR A 541 13.39 -12.75 -4.27
CA THR A 541 12.50 -13.12 -3.16
C THR A 541 12.31 -11.96 -2.20
N GLY A 542 11.29 -12.03 -1.34
CA GLY A 542 11.06 -11.03 -0.30
C GLY A 542 12.29 -10.76 0.59
N LYS A 543 13.04 -11.82 0.92
CA LYS A 543 14.29 -11.72 1.68
C LYS A 543 15.42 -11.05 0.90
N GLU A 544 15.65 -11.47 -0.34
CA GLU A 544 16.69 -10.88 -1.19
C GLU A 544 16.40 -9.41 -1.49
N MET A 545 15.13 -9.03 -1.64
CA MET A 545 14.73 -7.63 -1.79
C MET A 545 15.07 -6.82 -0.54
N SER A 546 14.74 -7.31 0.65
CA SER A 546 15.10 -6.64 1.91
C SER A 546 16.62 -6.42 2.02
N GLU A 547 17.41 -7.48 1.78
CA GLU A 547 18.86 -7.40 1.82
C GLU A 547 19.40 -6.40 0.79
N LYS A 548 18.78 -6.33 -0.40
CA LYS A 548 19.18 -5.41 -1.46
C LYS A 548 18.87 -3.95 -1.14
N VAL A 549 17.70 -3.66 -0.59
CA VAL A 549 17.33 -2.30 -0.16
C VAL A 549 18.22 -1.82 0.99
N ASP A 550 18.56 -2.71 1.93
CA ASP A 550 19.50 -2.42 3.02
C ASP A 550 20.91 -2.12 2.48
N GLU A 551 21.40 -2.92 1.53
CA GLU A 551 22.68 -2.69 0.84
C GLU A 551 22.69 -1.30 0.17
N LEU A 552 21.65 -0.96 -0.58
CA LEU A 552 21.56 0.34 -1.26
C LEU A 552 21.51 1.50 -0.27
N SER A 553 20.80 1.34 0.84
CA SER A 553 20.72 2.37 1.90
C SER A 553 22.08 2.59 2.57
N GLN A 554 22.83 1.52 2.83
CA GLN A 554 24.20 1.60 3.34
C GLN A 554 25.13 2.30 2.34
N LEU A 555 25.05 1.95 1.05
CA LEU A 555 25.85 2.58 0.00
C LEU A 555 25.53 4.08 -0.15
N ALA A 556 24.25 4.47 -0.08
CA ALA A 556 23.85 5.88 -0.10
C ALA A 556 24.53 6.66 1.04
N LYS A 557 24.55 6.09 2.24
CA LYS A 557 25.19 6.70 3.41
C LYS A 557 26.72 6.71 3.32
N GLU A 558 27.34 5.57 3.07
CA GLU A 558 28.80 5.40 3.17
C GLU A 558 29.56 5.89 1.93
N VAL A 559 28.99 5.70 0.74
CA VAL A 559 29.66 6.00 -0.53
C VAL A 559 29.30 7.39 -1.03
N LEU A 560 28.02 7.78 -0.97
CA LEU A 560 27.56 9.09 -1.43
C LEU A 560 27.57 10.15 -0.31
N GLY A 561 27.59 9.73 0.95
CA GLY A 561 27.55 10.61 2.11
C GLY A 561 26.14 11.12 2.44
N CYS A 562 25.08 10.43 2.01
CA CYS A 562 23.71 10.87 2.26
C CYS A 562 23.39 10.87 3.76
N GLY A 563 23.04 12.04 4.30
CA GLY A 563 22.62 12.19 5.70
C GLY A 563 21.13 11.88 5.95
N MET A 564 20.33 11.78 4.90
CA MET A 564 18.90 11.44 5.00
C MET A 564 18.72 9.95 5.33
N GLU A 565 17.90 9.67 6.35
CA GLU A 565 17.44 8.30 6.63
C GLU A 565 16.39 7.88 5.60
N VAL A 566 16.33 6.60 5.22
CA VAL A 566 15.41 6.07 4.17
C VAL A 566 15.33 6.94 2.90
N PRO A 567 16.47 7.26 2.24
CA PRO A 567 16.54 8.31 1.21
C PRO A 567 15.66 8.05 -0.01
N PHE A 568 15.45 6.79 -0.39
CA PHE A 568 14.61 6.41 -1.54
C PHE A 568 13.13 6.71 -1.29
N MET A 569 12.63 6.39 -0.09
CA MET A 569 11.24 6.70 0.28
C MET A 569 10.99 8.21 0.34
N HIS A 570 11.94 9.00 0.86
CA HIS A 570 11.80 10.46 0.83
C HIS A 570 11.78 11.03 -0.58
N LEU A 571 12.67 10.53 -1.43
CA LEU A 571 12.77 10.97 -2.82
C LEU A 571 11.49 10.64 -3.60
N SER A 572 10.89 9.46 -3.37
CA SER A 572 9.65 9.06 -4.04
C SER A 572 8.46 9.98 -3.73
N PHE A 573 8.35 10.55 -2.53
CA PHE A 573 7.21 11.40 -2.13
C PHE A 573 7.28 12.86 -2.59
N TRP A 574 8.40 13.34 -3.13
CA TRP A 574 8.51 14.75 -3.54
C TRP A 574 7.83 15.08 -4.86
N SER A 575 7.37 14.06 -5.60
CA SER A 575 6.48 14.24 -6.74
C SER A 575 4.99 14.13 -6.43
N LEU A 576 4.62 13.82 -5.18
CA LEU A 576 3.24 13.61 -4.78
C LEU A 576 2.48 14.94 -4.64
N VAL A 577 1.81 15.37 -5.70
CA VAL A 577 1.11 16.67 -5.81
C VAL A 577 -0.18 16.78 -4.99
N THR A 578 -0.58 15.72 -4.32
CA THR A 578 -1.72 15.69 -3.40
C THR A 578 -1.31 16.06 -1.97
N SER A 579 -0.01 16.07 -1.68
CA SER A 579 0.57 16.41 -0.38
C SER A 579 1.20 17.82 -0.39
N PRO A 580 0.84 18.74 0.53
CA PRO A 580 1.41 20.08 0.56
C PRO A 580 2.89 20.10 1.04
N LYS A 581 3.64 21.18 0.82
CA LYS A 581 3.28 22.43 0.12
C LYS A 581 3.85 22.52 -1.30
N TRP A 582 5.16 22.32 -1.46
CA TRP A 582 5.85 22.45 -2.75
C TRP A 582 6.35 21.09 -3.23
N LYS A 583 5.94 20.70 -4.44
CA LYS A 583 6.25 19.40 -5.04
C LYS A 583 6.86 19.57 -6.43
N ILE A 584 7.39 18.51 -7.02
CA ILE A 584 7.93 18.55 -8.39
C ILE A 584 7.29 17.47 -9.26
N THR A 585 6.87 17.85 -10.46
CA THR A 585 6.41 16.89 -11.48
C THR A 585 7.25 17.06 -12.74
N ASP A 586 6.95 16.31 -13.81
CA ASP A 586 7.54 16.56 -15.12
C ASP A 586 7.19 17.94 -15.70
N MET A 587 6.21 18.63 -15.13
CA MET A 587 5.78 19.98 -15.52
C MET A 587 6.58 21.09 -14.83
N GLY A 588 7.26 20.81 -13.71
CA GLY A 588 8.06 21.78 -12.96
C GLY A 588 7.78 21.77 -11.46
N LEU A 589 8.13 22.87 -10.78
CA LEU A 589 7.83 23.09 -9.37
C LEU A 589 6.34 23.45 -9.22
N ILE A 590 5.63 22.73 -8.36
CA ILE A 590 4.20 22.87 -8.11
C ILE A 590 3.99 23.51 -6.73
N ASP A 591 3.15 24.55 -6.68
CA ASP A 591 2.56 25.04 -5.43
C ASP A 591 1.20 24.35 -5.24
N VAL A 592 1.17 23.30 -4.42
CA VAL A 592 0.00 22.42 -4.25
C VAL A 592 -1.20 23.18 -3.69
N ASP A 593 -0.95 24.09 -2.74
CA ASP A 593 -1.99 24.92 -2.12
C ASP A 593 -2.69 25.84 -3.14
N LYS A 594 -2.00 26.20 -4.22
CA LYS A 594 -2.52 27.06 -5.29
C LYS A 594 -2.81 26.32 -6.59
N PHE A 595 -2.56 25.01 -6.64
CA PHE A 595 -2.75 24.18 -7.83
C PHE A 595 -2.09 24.74 -9.10
N GLU A 596 -0.86 25.26 -8.98
CA GLU A 596 -0.17 25.90 -10.12
C GLU A 596 1.31 25.52 -10.23
N VAL A 597 1.82 25.57 -11.47
CA VAL A 597 3.26 25.48 -11.74
C VAL A 597 3.89 26.85 -11.47
N ILE A 598 4.83 26.93 -10.54
CA ILE A 598 5.56 28.16 -10.20
C ILE A 598 6.99 28.15 -10.77
N PRO A 599 7.58 29.32 -11.09
CA PRO A 599 8.90 29.36 -11.68
C PRO A 599 9.99 29.01 -10.64
N THR A 600 10.94 28.17 -11.07
CA THR A 600 12.10 27.79 -10.27
C THR A 600 13.08 28.94 -10.04
N ILE A 601 13.32 29.75 -11.08
CA ILE A 601 14.18 30.94 -11.01
C ILE A 601 13.31 32.16 -10.73
N ILE A 602 13.72 32.97 -9.75
CA ILE A 602 13.07 34.22 -9.39
C ILE A 602 13.82 35.35 -10.08
N ASN A 603 13.10 36.12 -10.90
CA ASN A 603 13.60 37.29 -11.61
C ASN A 603 13.82 38.48 -10.68
#